data_AF-A0A6C0LA31-F1
#
_entry.id   AF-A0A6C0LA31-F1
#
_cell.length_a   1.000
_cell.length_b   1.000
_cell.length_c   1.000
_cell.angle_alpha   90.00
_cell.angle_beta   90.00
_cell.angle_gamma   90.00
#
_symmetry.space_group_name_H-M   'P 1'
#
loop_
_entity.id
_entity.type
_entity.pdbx_description
1 polymer ?
#
loop_
_entity_poly.entity_id
_entity_poly.type
_entity_poly.pdbx_seq_one_letter_code
_entity_poly.pdbx_strand_id
1 'polypeptide(L)'
;MNSTIDANSKFAYHTLSNAEFSAAFVRIVNNDFTYQYKYHLFIRYGDKVYMEVKDVSEVVISYAELQQDRNLKYYYDLSLQLTNDKSMVVQDLLYSSEYNEYQLYNEVRFWSTNTALIENDIHNNTLMVISYNDNCYYRINPYDLVNMEYTSREDLHNFRTAYMANYEAEDMWNIYYNLAIEHQTDLIQNKFEEIL
;
A
#
# COMPACT_ATOMS: atom_id res chain seq x y z
N MET A 1 14.38 5.26 12.98
CA MET A 1 14.05 6.23 11.92
C MET A 1 13.87 7.60 12.55
N ASN A 2 14.24 8.69 11.88
CA ASN A 2 14.07 10.03 12.43
C ASN A 2 12.76 10.61 11.89
N SER A 3 11.90 11.11 12.77
CA SER A 3 10.58 11.63 12.40
C SER A 3 10.29 12.98 13.03
N THR A 4 9.50 13.78 12.32
CA THR A 4 8.73 14.88 12.91
C THR A 4 7.33 14.35 13.19
N ILE A 5 6.76 14.70 14.34
CA ILE A 5 5.46 14.20 14.78
C ILE A 5 4.53 15.38 15.01
N ASP A 6 3.41 15.40 14.30
CA ASP A 6 2.25 16.24 14.61
C ASP A 6 1.12 15.33 15.11
N ALA A 7 0.42 15.70 16.18
CA ALA A 7 -0.56 14.81 16.79
C ALA A 7 -1.80 15.55 17.28
N ASN A 8 -2.95 14.89 17.16
CA ASN A 8 -4.21 15.31 17.76
C ASN A 8 -4.70 14.21 18.73
N SER A 9 -5.95 14.31 19.19
CA SER A 9 -6.50 13.35 20.16
C SER A 9 -6.73 11.94 19.61
N LYS A 10 -6.66 11.74 18.29
CA LYS A 10 -6.97 10.49 17.59
C LYS A 10 -5.79 9.93 16.81
N PHE A 11 -5.00 10.80 16.20
CA PHE A 11 -3.93 10.42 15.27
C PHE A 11 -2.62 11.10 15.62
N ALA A 12 -1.51 10.40 15.38
CA ALA A 12 -0.18 10.99 15.26
C ALA A 12 0.33 10.82 13.82
N TYR A 13 0.71 11.91 13.19
CA TYR A 13 1.24 11.98 11.84
C TYR A 13 2.76 12.03 11.93
N HIS A 14 3.43 11.01 11.41
CA HIS A 14 4.88 10.92 11.41
C HIS A 14 5.41 11.18 10.01
N THR A 15 6.22 12.24 9.86
CA THR A 15 6.93 12.53 8.62
C THR A 15 8.39 12.10 8.74
N LEU A 16 8.85 11.22 7.86
CA LEU A 16 10.16 10.60 7.88
C LEU A 16 10.92 10.89 6.58
N SER A 17 12.08 11.54 6.69
CA SER A 17 12.88 11.91 5.51
C SER A 17 13.70 10.76 4.94
N ASN A 18 13.82 9.65 5.66
CA ASN A 18 14.66 8.50 5.31
C ASN A 18 13.88 7.19 5.20
N ALA A 19 12.55 7.27 5.12
CA ALA A 19 11.68 6.14 4.88
C ALA A 19 10.66 6.50 3.78
N GLU A 20 10.17 5.48 3.09
CA GLU A 20 9.12 5.62 2.09
C GLU A 20 8.00 4.62 2.41
N PHE A 21 6.78 5.13 2.49
CA PHE A 21 5.56 4.39 2.75
C PHE A 21 4.73 4.38 1.49
N SER A 22 4.31 3.22 1.03
CA SER A 22 3.39 3.12 -0.08
C SER A 22 2.53 1.87 -0.03
N ALA A 23 1.39 1.91 -0.72
CA ALA A 23 0.50 0.77 -0.87
C ALA A 23 -0.11 0.75 -2.27
N ALA A 24 -0.21 -0.44 -2.86
CA ALA A 24 -1.06 -0.68 -4.02
C ALA A 24 -2.28 -1.44 -3.52
N PHE A 25 -3.45 -0.82 -3.60
CA PHE A 25 -4.68 -1.34 -3.02
C PHE A 25 -5.77 -1.43 -4.09
N VAL A 26 -6.34 -2.62 -4.25
CA VAL A 26 -7.40 -2.90 -5.23
C VAL A 26 -8.62 -3.44 -4.50
N ARG A 27 -9.76 -2.79 -4.70
CA ARG A 27 -11.08 -3.27 -4.26
C ARG A 27 -11.83 -3.83 -5.46
N ILE A 28 -12.35 -5.04 -5.34
CA ILE A 28 -13.21 -5.68 -6.34
C ILE A 28 -14.61 -5.72 -5.74
N VAL A 29 -15.57 -5.08 -6.42
CA VAL A 29 -16.99 -5.16 -6.08
C VAL A 29 -17.63 -6.23 -6.95
N ASN A 30 -18.08 -7.31 -6.33
CA ASN A 30 -18.72 -8.41 -7.04
C ASN A 30 -20.18 -8.08 -7.42
N ASN A 31 -20.76 -8.88 -8.31
CA ASN A 31 -22.16 -8.73 -8.72
C ASN A 31 -23.17 -8.82 -7.56
N ASP A 32 -22.81 -9.50 -6.47
CA ASP A 32 -23.59 -9.64 -5.25
C ASP A 32 -23.28 -8.56 -4.18
N PHE A 33 -22.53 -7.53 -4.55
CA PHE A 33 -22.04 -6.45 -3.70
C PHE A 33 -21.12 -6.88 -2.55
N THR A 34 -20.56 -8.10 -2.62
CA THR A 34 -19.46 -8.47 -1.74
C THR A 34 -18.16 -7.82 -2.21
N TYR A 35 -17.29 -7.51 -1.25
CA TYR A 35 -15.98 -6.92 -1.53
C TYR A 35 -14.88 -7.97 -1.44
N GLN A 36 -13.98 -7.96 -2.40
CA GLN A 36 -12.68 -8.61 -2.30
C GLN A 36 -11.60 -7.54 -2.39
N TYR A 37 -10.53 -7.73 -1.64
CA TYR A 37 -9.42 -6.78 -1.60
C TYR A 37 -8.15 -7.49 -2.03
N LYS A 38 -7.28 -6.79 -2.75
CA LYS A 38 -5.89 -7.18 -2.99
C LYS A 38 -5.01 -6.03 -2.54
N TYR A 39 -3.91 -6.35 -1.87
CA TYR A 39 -2.97 -5.32 -1.46
C TYR A 39 -1.53 -5.76 -1.53
N HIS A 40 -0.67 -4.78 -1.82
CA HIS A 40 0.77 -4.83 -1.63
C HIS A 40 1.15 -3.62 -0.80
N LEU A 41 1.61 -3.84 0.42
CA LEU A 41 2.04 -2.78 1.33
C LEU A 41 3.56 -2.76 1.36
N PHE A 42 4.16 -1.57 1.24
CA PHE A 42 5.59 -1.39 1.24
C PHE A 42 6.03 -0.37 2.29
N ILE A 43 7.11 -0.68 2.99
CA ILE A 43 7.89 0.28 3.77
C ILE A 43 9.35 0.12 3.34
N ARG A 44 9.94 1.18 2.80
CA ARG A 44 11.37 1.20 2.47
C ARG A 44 12.13 2.06 3.47
N TYR A 45 13.27 1.55 3.92
CA TYR A 45 14.22 2.26 4.77
C TYR A 45 15.66 1.95 4.34
N GLY A 46 16.29 2.91 3.67
CA GLY A 46 17.58 2.69 3.03
C GLY A 46 17.50 1.58 1.99
N ASP A 47 18.24 0.49 2.24
CA ASP A 47 18.22 -0.72 1.41
C ASP A 47 17.15 -1.75 1.85
N LYS A 48 16.60 -1.66 3.07
CA LYS A 48 15.56 -2.60 3.52
C LYS A 48 14.20 -2.22 2.95
N VAL A 49 13.48 -3.23 2.46
CA VAL A 49 12.09 -3.11 2.02
C VAL A 49 11.28 -4.16 2.76
N TYR A 50 10.41 -3.71 3.67
CA TYR A 50 9.30 -4.52 4.14
C TYR A 50 8.22 -4.56 3.07
N MET A 51 7.68 -5.74 2.82
CA MET A 51 6.59 -5.94 1.90
C MET A 51 5.59 -6.92 2.51
N GLU A 52 4.32 -6.57 2.51
CA GLU A 52 3.21 -7.44 2.87
C GLU A 52 2.28 -7.60 1.67
N VAL A 53 1.93 -8.84 1.32
CA VAL A 53 1.00 -9.14 0.25
C VAL A 53 -0.16 -9.96 0.79
N LYS A 54 -1.39 -9.49 0.54
CA LYS A 54 -2.60 -10.18 1.00
C LYS A 54 -2.63 -11.61 0.48
N ASP A 55 -3.04 -12.54 1.35
CA ASP A 55 -3.18 -13.97 1.05
C ASP A 55 -1.87 -14.65 0.57
N VAL A 56 -0.72 -14.02 0.82
CA VAL A 56 0.62 -14.58 0.55
C VAL A 56 1.41 -14.64 1.85
N SER A 57 2.10 -13.56 2.24
CA SER A 57 2.84 -13.41 3.50
C SER A 57 3.48 -12.01 3.55
N GLU A 58 4.34 -11.78 4.54
CA GLU A 58 5.24 -10.64 4.64
C GLU A 58 6.72 -11.06 4.52
N VAL A 59 7.54 -10.17 3.97
CA VAL A 59 8.99 -10.35 3.82
C VAL A 59 9.74 -9.04 4.02
N VAL A 60 11.02 -9.15 4.38
CA VAL A 60 11.99 -8.05 4.37
C VAL A 60 13.11 -8.42 3.40
N ILE A 61 13.20 -7.69 2.30
CA ILE A 61 14.20 -7.92 1.24
C ILE A 61 15.04 -6.66 1.02
N SER A 62 16.15 -6.79 0.30
CA SER A 62 16.88 -5.62 -0.17
C SER A 62 16.12 -4.90 -1.29
N TYR A 63 16.37 -3.60 -1.45
CA TYR A 63 15.81 -2.83 -2.55
C TYR A 63 16.30 -3.37 -3.90
N ALA A 64 17.55 -3.83 -3.96
CA ALA A 64 18.08 -4.48 -5.15
C ALA A 64 17.31 -5.76 -5.52
N GLU A 65 16.96 -6.60 -4.54
CA GLU A 65 16.15 -7.81 -4.78
C GLU A 65 14.73 -7.47 -5.25
N LEU A 66 14.11 -6.43 -4.69
CA LEU A 66 12.81 -5.93 -5.15
C LEU A 66 12.88 -5.51 -6.63
N GLN A 67 13.91 -4.76 -7.01
CA GLN A 67 14.06 -4.23 -8.38
C GLN A 67 14.34 -5.32 -9.43
N GLN A 68 14.89 -6.47 -9.03
CA GLN A 68 15.16 -7.59 -9.93
C GLN A 68 13.92 -8.45 -10.22
N ASP A 69 12.92 -8.42 -9.33
CA ASP A 69 11.66 -9.15 -9.50
C ASP A 69 10.65 -8.28 -10.25
N ARG A 70 10.39 -8.60 -11.52
CA ARG A 70 9.51 -7.80 -12.39
C ARG A 70 8.14 -7.55 -11.77
N ASN A 71 7.58 -8.53 -11.06
CA ASN A 71 6.22 -8.48 -10.56
C ASN A 71 6.14 -7.63 -9.29
N LEU A 72 7.08 -7.85 -8.38
CA LEU A 72 7.15 -7.06 -7.15
C LEU A 72 7.51 -5.60 -7.46
N LYS A 73 8.44 -5.39 -8.40
CA LYS A 73 8.79 -4.06 -8.90
C LYS A 73 7.57 -3.35 -9.48
N TYR A 74 6.77 -4.03 -10.29
CA TYR A 74 5.56 -3.44 -10.86
C TYR A 74 4.61 -2.92 -9.77
N TYR A 75 4.29 -3.73 -8.76
CA TYR A 75 3.40 -3.31 -7.68
C TYR A 75 4.02 -2.25 -6.77
N TYR A 76 5.34 -2.28 -6.57
CA TYR A 76 6.05 -1.22 -5.89
C TYR A 76 5.90 0.10 -6.66
N ASP A 77 6.18 0.13 -7.97
CA ASP A 77 6.04 1.35 -8.77
C ASP A 77 4.60 1.86 -8.81
N LEU A 78 3.61 0.96 -8.93
CA LEU A 78 2.19 1.31 -8.85
C LEU A 78 1.83 1.92 -7.50
N SER A 79 2.32 1.34 -6.40
CA SER A 79 2.07 1.85 -5.04
C SER A 79 2.59 3.28 -4.88
N LEU A 80 3.72 3.60 -5.51
CA LEU A 80 4.27 4.95 -5.54
C LEU A 80 3.38 5.90 -6.34
N GLN A 81 2.66 5.46 -7.37
CA GLN A 81 1.72 6.34 -8.07
C GLN A 81 0.43 6.58 -7.30
N LEU A 82 0.00 5.64 -6.46
CA LEU A 82 -1.27 5.75 -5.71
C LEU A 82 -1.14 6.46 -4.36
N THR A 83 0.06 6.46 -3.77
CA THR A 83 0.29 7.05 -2.44
C THR A 83 0.52 8.55 -2.53
N ASN A 84 -0.20 9.35 -1.73
CA ASN A 84 -0.12 10.82 -1.75
C ASN A 84 1.23 11.34 -1.25
N ASP A 85 1.49 11.15 0.05
CA ASP A 85 2.74 11.54 0.70
C ASP A 85 3.45 10.29 1.21
N LYS A 86 4.53 9.93 0.53
CA LYS A 86 5.31 8.72 0.80
C LYS A 86 6.24 8.89 1.98
N SER A 87 6.44 10.11 2.44
CA SER A 87 7.24 10.39 3.63
C SER A 87 6.41 10.31 4.92
N MET A 88 5.08 10.20 4.80
CA MET A 88 4.16 10.23 5.93
C MET A 88 3.58 8.85 6.25
N VAL A 89 3.53 8.52 7.53
CA VAL A 89 2.75 7.40 8.07
C VAL A 89 1.90 7.91 9.24
N VAL A 90 0.67 7.42 9.34
CA VAL A 90 -0.27 7.81 10.39
C VAL A 90 -0.35 6.71 11.43
N GLN A 91 -0.31 7.09 12.70
CA GLN A 91 -0.56 6.23 13.83
C GLN A 91 -1.93 6.53 14.44
N ASP A 92 -2.77 5.52 14.55
CA ASP A 92 -4.00 5.58 15.34
C ASP A 92 -3.66 5.49 16.83
N LEU A 93 -4.00 6.52 17.60
CA LEU A 93 -3.73 6.59 19.06
C LEU A 93 -4.80 5.87 19.87
N LEU A 94 -6.00 5.72 19.30
CA LEU A 94 -7.09 4.91 19.82
C LEU A 94 -7.38 3.82 18.79
N TYR A 95 -7.61 2.60 19.27
CA TYR A 95 -7.76 1.44 18.40
C TYR A 95 -8.90 1.61 17.39
N SER A 96 -8.62 1.29 16.12
CA SER A 96 -9.51 1.43 14.96
C SER A 96 -10.81 0.61 15.02
N SER A 97 -11.07 -0.19 16.07
CA SER A 97 -12.38 -0.82 16.27
C SER A 97 -13.53 0.16 16.46
N GLU A 98 -13.25 1.42 16.81
CA GLU A 98 -14.26 2.48 16.74
C GLU A 98 -14.60 2.89 15.28
N TYR A 99 -13.87 2.38 14.29
CA TYR A 99 -13.84 2.82 12.89
C TYR A 99 -14.10 1.73 11.83
N ASN A 100 -14.69 0.59 12.21
CA ASN A 100 -15.43 -0.30 11.27
C ASN A 100 -14.60 -1.14 10.27
N GLU A 101 -13.29 -1.39 10.49
CA GLU A 101 -12.42 -2.06 9.50
C GLU A 101 -12.21 -3.58 9.69
N TYR A 102 -13.05 -4.27 10.48
CA TYR A 102 -12.94 -5.71 10.75
C TYR A 102 -12.94 -6.62 9.49
N GLN A 103 -13.21 -6.07 8.29
CA GLN A 103 -13.31 -6.82 7.04
C GLN A 103 -11.97 -6.92 6.27
N LEU A 104 -10.97 -6.07 6.57
CA LEU A 104 -9.73 -6.02 5.78
C LEU A 104 -8.59 -6.85 6.37
N TYR A 105 -8.42 -6.75 7.68
CA TYR A 105 -7.32 -7.37 8.42
C TYR A 105 -7.86 -8.28 9.52
N ASN A 106 -7.20 -9.43 9.72
CA ASN A 106 -7.57 -10.39 10.77
C ASN A 106 -7.03 -10.00 12.15
N GLU A 107 -6.30 -8.89 12.24
CA GLU A 107 -5.65 -8.44 13.46
C GLU A 107 -5.71 -6.91 13.58
N VAL A 108 -5.52 -6.45 14.81
CA VAL A 108 -5.43 -5.03 15.18
C VAL A 108 -4.23 -4.40 14.48
N ARG A 109 -4.42 -3.26 13.79
CA ARG A 109 -3.33 -2.48 13.19
C ARG A 109 -3.49 -0.99 13.53
N PHE A 110 -2.35 -0.29 13.59
CA PHE A 110 -2.30 1.11 14.05
C PHE A 110 -1.60 2.04 13.06
N TRP A 111 -0.84 1.51 12.10
CA TRP A 111 0.04 2.30 11.25
C TRP A 111 -0.48 2.27 9.83
N SER A 112 -0.90 3.40 9.28
CA SER A 112 -1.47 3.48 7.93
C SER A 112 -0.75 4.47 7.02
N THR A 113 -0.84 4.21 5.72
CA THR A 113 -0.42 5.14 4.67
C THR A 113 -1.62 5.70 3.93
N ASN A 114 -1.49 6.94 3.48
CA ASN A 114 -2.53 7.63 2.71
C ASN A 114 -2.42 7.28 1.22
N THR A 115 -3.13 6.22 0.80
CA THR A 115 -3.15 5.76 -0.59
C THR A 115 -4.54 5.86 -1.20
N ALA A 116 -4.59 6.18 -2.49
CA ALA A 116 -5.78 5.94 -3.28
C ALA A 116 -5.93 4.43 -3.57
N LEU A 117 -7.15 3.99 -3.85
CA LEU A 117 -7.44 2.62 -4.23
C LEU A 117 -7.92 2.54 -5.67
N ILE A 118 -7.66 1.42 -6.33
CA ILE A 118 -8.29 1.08 -7.60
C ILE A 118 -9.54 0.26 -7.30
N GLU A 119 -10.70 0.72 -7.74
CA GLU A 119 -11.96 -0.02 -7.64
C GLU A 119 -12.31 -0.64 -8.98
N ASN A 120 -12.40 -1.97 -8.99
CA ASN A 120 -12.97 -2.77 -10.07
C ASN A 120 -14.38 -3.19 -9.67
N ASP A 121 -15.38 -2.44 -10.10
CA ASP A 121 -16.78 -2.75 -9.86
C ASP A 121 -17.33 -3.58 -11.01
N ILE A 122 -17.42 -4.91 -10.77
CA ILE A 122 -17.94 -5.88 -11.73
C ILE A 122 -19.45 -5.68 -11.92
N HIS A 123 -20.17 -5.27 -10.87
CA HIS A 123 -21.62 -5.05 -10.92
C HIS A 123 -21.97 -3.92 -11.90
N ASN A 124 -21.27 -2.79 -11.79
CA ASN A 124 -21.48 -1.62 -12.64
C ASN A 124 -20.59 -1.59 -13.89
N ASN A 125 -19.68 -2.56 -14.03
CA ASN A 125 -18.68 -2.63 -15.09
C ASN A 125 -17.84 -1.34 -15.19
N THR A 126 -17.33 -0.89 -14.04
CA THR A 126 -16.47 0.31 -13.94
C THR A 126 -15.13 -0.04 -13.32
N LEU A 127 -14.07 0.63 -13.78
CA LEU A 127 -12.74 0.51 -13.23
C LEU A 127 -12.13 1.90 -13.09
N MET A 128 -11.85 2.33 -11.86
CA MET A 128 -11.41 3.70 -11.59
C MET A 128 -10.57 3.82 -10.32
N VAL A 129 -9.87 4.93 -10.17
CA VAL A 129 -9.22 5.28 -8.90
C VAL A 129 -10.23 5.98 -8.00
N ILE A 130 -10.45 5.44 -6.80
CA ILE A 130 -11.22 6.08 -5.74
C ILE A 130 -10.22 6.74 -4.79
N SER A 131 -10.44 8.03 -4.53
CA SER A 131 -9.58 8.84 -3.67
C SER A 131 -9.62 8.41 -2.19
N TYR A 132 -8.78 9.05 -1.39
CA TYR A 132 -8.36 8.72 -0.02
C TYR A 132 -9.50 8.53 0.99
N ASN A 133 -10.05 7.33 1.07
CA ASN A 133 -11.02 6.95 2.10
C ASN A 133 -10.67 5.63 2.82
N ASP A 134 -9.79 4.81 2.23
CA ASP A 134 -9.39 3.51 2.78
C ASP A 134 -7.93 3.60 3.27
N ASN A 135 -7.76 3.77 4.58
CA ASN A 135 -6.43 3.78 5.20
C ASN A 135 -5.84 2.35 5.07
N CYS A 136 -4.69 2.23 4.42
CA CYS A 136 -4.02 0.93 4.26
C CYS A 136 -3.06 0.73 5.43
N TYR A 137 -3.35 -0.25 6.30
CA TYR A 137 -2.60 -0.44 7.54
C TYR A 137 -1.52 -1.51 7.42
N TYR A 138 -0.30 -1.13 7.79
CA TYR A 138 0.82 -2.01 8.00
C TYR A 138 0.62 -2.89 9.23
N ARG A 139 1.05 -4.15 9.12
CA ARG A 139 1.10 -5.08 10.24
C ARG A 139 2.13 -4.68 11.30
N ILE A 140 3.26 -4.13 10.86
CA ILE A 140 4.39 -3.80 11.73
C ILE A 140 4.33 -2.36 12.20
N ASN A 141 5.00 -2.08 13.33
CA ASN A 141 5.43 -0.73 13.64
C ASN A 141 6.58 -0.35 12.68
N PRO A 142 6.46 0.74 11.87
CA PRO A 142 7.49 1.16 10.94
C PRO A 142 8.89 1.29 11.53
N TYR A 143 8.99 1.72 12.79
CA TYR A 143 10.28 1.95 13.44
C TYR A 143 11.07 0.65 13.66
N ASP A 144 10.39 -0.49 13.72
CA ASP A 144 11.02 -1.80 13.95
C ASP A 144 11.80 -2.28 12.72
N LEU A 145 11.44 -1.83 11.50
CA LEU A 145 12.10 -2.23 10.24
C LEU A 145 13.61 -2.00 10.26
N VAL A 146 14.09 -1.01 11.01
CA VAL A 146 15.53 -0.73 11.18
C VAL A 146 16.28 -1.97 11.67
N ASN A 147 15.68 -2.71 12.61
CA ASN A 147 16.28 -3.84 13.30
C ASN A 147 15.80 -5.20 12.79
N MET A 148 14.78 -5.26 11.92
CA MET A 148 14.33 -6.52 11.32
C MET A 148 15.43 -7.16 10.48
N GLU A 149 15.58 -8.47 10.60
CA GLU A 149 16.46 -9.25 9.74
C GLU A 149 15.88 -9.39 8.33
N TYR A 150 16.75 -9.60 7.34
CA TYR A 150 16.29 -9.98 6.01
C TYR A 150 15.65 -11.37 6.07
N THR A 151 14.59 -11.55 5.29
CA THR A 151 13.93 -12.85 5.12
C THR A 151 14.94 -13.88 4.63
N SER A 152 14.88 -15.08 5.21
CA SER A 152 15.76 -16.18 4.80
C SER A 152 15.54 -16.56 3.33
N ARG A 153 16.54 -17.16 2.68
CA ARG A 153 16.40 -17.59 1.28
C ARG A 153 15.27 -18.59 1.08
N GLU A 154 15.06 -19.47 2.05
CA GLU A 154 13.99 -20.47 2.03
C GLU A 154 12.62 -19.81 2.14
N ASP A 155 12.44 -18.91 3.11
CA ASP A 155 11.18 -18.19 3.29
C ASP A 155 10.86 -17.28 2.11
N LEU A 156 11.88 -16.62 1.52
CA LEU A 156 11.70 -15.81 0.33
C LEU A 156 11.32 -16.67 -0.89
N HIS A 157 11.85 -17.89 -1.00
CA HIS A 157 11.44 -18.83 -2.04
C HIS A 157 9.98 -19.28 -1.86
N ASN A 158 9.58 -19.59 -0.63
CA ASN A 158 8.19 -19.94 -0.30
C ASN A 158 7.25 -18.78 -0.60
N PHE A 159 7.63 -17.55 -0.21
CA PHE A 159 6.89 -16.33 -0.54
C PHE A 159 6.68 -16.20 -2.05
N ARG A 160 7.76 -16.28 -2.85
CA ARG A 160 7.67 -16.15 -4.32
C ARG A 160 6.80 -17.24 -4.95
N THR A 161 6.88 -18.46 -4.43
CA THR A 161 6.07 -19.59 -4.91
C THR A 161 4.58 -19.34 -4.67
N ALA A 162 4.21 -18.91 -3.45
CA ALA A 162 2.84 -18.55 -3.11
C ALA A 162 2.36 -17.32 -3.90
N TYR A 163 3.23 -16.32 -4.06
CA TYR A 163 2.94 -15.10 -4.82
C TYR A 163 2.59 -15.40 -6.29
N MET A 164 3.37 -16.26 -6.94
CA MET A 164 3.13 -16.66 -8.33
C MET A 164 1.87 -17.51 -8.52
N ALA A 165 1.37 -18.18 -7.47
CA ALA A 165 0.10 -18.91 -7.56
C ALA A 165 -1.13 -17.98 -7.65
N ASN A 166 -1.00 -16.75 -7.15
CA ASN A 166 -2.04 -15.72 -7.15
C ASN A 166 -1.85 -14.67 -8.27
N TYR A 167 -1.09 -15.02 -9.31
CA TYR A 167 -0.65 -14.11 -10.35
C TYR A 167 -1.82 -13.49 -11.14
N GLU A 168 -1.77 -12.16 -11.29
CA GLU A 168 -2.71 -11.42 -12.14
C GLU A 168 -2.14 -11.26 -13.54
N ALA A 169 -3.01 -11.29 -14.56
CA ALA A 169 -2.59 -11.18 -15.96
C ALA A 169 -1.90 -9.83 -16.26
N GLU A 170 -0.84 -9.85 -17.08
CA GLU A 170 -0.07 -8.64 -17.44
C GLU A 170 -0.93 -7.54 -18.08
N ASP A 171 -2.02 -7.89 -18.76
CA ASP A 171 -2.92 -6.91 -19.36
C ASP A 171 -3.56 -5.99 -18.31
N MET A 172 -3.87 -6.52 -17.12
CA MET A 172 -4.43 -5.71 -16.02
C MET A 172 -3.42 -4.70 -15.48
N TRP A 173 -2.13 -5.01 -15.59
CA TRP A 173 -1.09 -4.12 -15.06
C TRP A 173 -1.01 -2.80 -15.81
N ASN A 174 -1.08 -2.85 -17.14
CA ASN A 174 -1.08 -1.65 -17.96
C ASN A 174 -2.30 -0.78 -17.66
N ILE A 175 -3.45 -1.40 -17.44
CA ILE A 175 -4.69 -0.68 -17.12
C ILE A 175 -4.56 0.05 -15.77
N TYR A 176 -4.13 -0.66 -14.72
CA TYR A 176 -3.94 -0.06 -13.39
C TYR A 176 -2.91 1.07 -13.40
N TYR A 177 -1.79 0.89 -14.13
CA TYR A 177 -0.76 1.91 -14.22
C TYR A 177 -1.26 3.18 -14.93
N ASN A 178 -2.01 3.03 -16.02
CA ASN A 178 -2.61 4.17 -16.73
C ASN A 178 -3.61 4.91 -15.84
N LEU A 179 -4.48 4.19 -15.12
CA LEU A 179 -5.43 4.81 -14.18
C LEU A 179 -4.72 5.60 -13.08
N ALA A 180 -3.61 5.07 -12.56
CA ALA A 180 -2.83 5.78 -11.54
C ALA A 180 -2.17 7.05 -12.10
N ILE A 181 -1.68 7.02 -13.35
CA ILE A 181 -1.13 8.22 -14.03
C ILE A 181 -2.22 9.27 -14.27
N GLU A 182 -3.38 8.85 -14.77
CA GLU A 182 -4.53 9.74 -14.99
C GLU A 182 -4.92 10.43 -13.69
N HIS A 183 -5.06 9.66 -12.60
CA HIS A 183 -5.36 10.21 -11.28
C HIS A 183 -4.31 11.23 -10.80
N GLN A 184 -3.02 10.94 -10.96
CA GLN A 184 -1.95 11.89 -10.59
C GLN A 184 -2.01 13.16 -11.45
N THR A 185 -2.34 13.03 -12.74
CA THR A 185 -2.49 14.17 -13.65
C THR A 185 -3.65 15.07 -13.21
N ASP A 186 -4.80 14.48 -12.84
CA ASP A 186 -5.96 15.21 -12.35
C ASP A 186 -5.66 15.94 -11.03
N LEU A 187 -4.95 15.31 -10.09
CA LEU A 187 -4.53 15.95 -8.84
C LEU A 187 -3.64 17.17 -9.08
N ILE A 188 -2.71 17.07 -10.04
CA ILE A 188 -1.83 18.18 -10.41
C ILE A 188 -2.65 19.31 -11.04
N GLN A 189 -3.54 18.99 -11.98
CA GLN A 189 -4.38 19.98 -12.64
C GLN A 189 -5.27 20.74 -11.65
N ASN A 190 -5.96 20.03 -10.76
CA ASN A 190 -6.81 20.64 -9.75
C ASN A 190 -6.02 21.57 -8.82
N LYS A 191 -4.81 21.19 -8.41
CA LYS A 191 -3.91 22.07 -7.62
C LYS A 191 -3.53 23.34 -8.38
N PHE A 192 -3.33 23.26 -9.70
CA PHE A 192 -3.06 24.46 -10.51
C PHE A 192 -4.27 25.38 -10.61
N GLU A 193 -5.48 24.82 -10.75
CA GLU A 193 -6.73 25.59 -10.82
C GLU A 193 -7.06 26.29 -9.48
N GLU A 194 -6.72 25.70 -8.33
CA GLU A 194 -6.91 26.32 -7.01
C GLU A 194 -5.98 27.51 -6.72
N ILE A 195 -4.88 27.66 -7.47
CA ILE A 195 -3.86 28.71 -7.28
C ILE A 195 -4.11 29.92 -8.20
N LEU A 196 -5.01 29.80 -9.19
CA LEU A 196 -5.38 30.85 -10.15
C LEU A 196 -6.61 31.66 -9.71
#